data_AF-A0AAF1AAQ5-F1
#
_entry.id   AF-A0AAF1AAQ5-F1
#
_cell.length_a   1.000
_cell.length_b   1.000
_cell.length_c   1.000
_cell.angle_alpha   90.00
_cell.angle_beta   90.00
_cell.angle_gamma   90.00
#
_symmetry.space_group_name_H-M   'P 1'
#
loop_
_entity.id
_entity.type
_entity.pdbx_description
1 polymer ?
#
loop_
_entity_poly.entity_id
_entity_poly.type
_entity_poly.pdbx_seq_one_letter_code
_entity_poly.pdbx_strand_id
1 'polypeptide(L)'
;MAARATKLSRDAIVNAALAFLDREGWDALTINALATQLGTKGPSLYNHVQSLEDLRRTVRMRVIRDIIGMLNAVGDGRTRDDAVVTMASAYRSYAHHHPGRYSAFTRMPLGGDDPEYTAAAREAAGPVLAALASYGLVGDNAFYAALEFWSALHGFVLLEMTGVMDDVETDAVFTDMVLRLAAGMERR
;
A
#
# COMPACT_ATOMS: atom_id res chain seq x y z
N MET A 1 7.47 32.28 -14.22
CA MET A 1 8.66 31.39 -14.30
C MET A 1 8.24 30.08 -14.94
N ALA A 2 8.79 29.73 -16.11
CA ALA A 2 8.48 28.45 -16.75
C ALA A 2 9.14 27.33 -15.95
N ALA A 3 8.34 26.35 -15.51
CA ALA A 3 8.84 25.15 -14.85
C ALA A 3 9.83 24.45 -15.80
N ARG A 4 11.03 24.16 -15.29
CA ARG A 4 12.06 23.41 -16.01
C ARG A 4 11.43 22.07 -16.41
N ALA A 5 11.30 21.81 -17.71
CA ALA A 5 10.77 20.55 -18.20
C ALA A 5 11.68 19.42 -17.70
N THR A 6 11.25 18.72 -16.64
CA THR A 6 11.93 17.52 -16.16
C THR A 6 12.01 16.56 -17.34
N LYS A 7 13.23 16.15 -17.69
CA LYS A 7 13.44 15.22 -18.80
C LYS A 7 12.58 13.99 -18.57
N LEU A 8 11.77 13.65 -19.57
CA LEU A 8 10.92 12.46 -19.53
C LEU A 8 11.81 11.24 -19.28
N SER A 9 11.43 10.45 -18.28
CA SER A 9 12.11 9.24 -17.85
C SER A 9 11.07 8.27 -17.29
N ARG A 10 11.42 6.98 -17.20
CA ARG A 10 10.52 5.97 -16.63
C ARG A 10 10.14 6.32 -15.20
N ASP A 11 11.09 6.75 -14.37
CA ASP A 11 10.83 7.16 -12.99
C ASP A 11 9.92 8.39 -12.91
N ALA A 12 10.13 9.40 -13.76
CA ALA A 12 9.26 10.57 -13.81
C ALA A 12 7.81 10.20 -14.21
N ILE A 13 7.65 9.26 -15.16
CA ILE A 13 6.34 8.75 -15.59
C ILE A 13 5.68 7.98 -14.45
N VAL A 14 6.40 7.10 -13.75
CA VAL A 14 5.87 6.34 -12.62
C VAL A 14 5.46 7.26 -11.46
N ASN A 15 6.29 8.26 -11.13
CA ASN A 15 5.95 9.25 -10.10
C ASN A 15 4.70 10.07 -10.48
N ALA A 16 4.59 10.47 -11.76
CA ALA A 16 3.41 11.15 -12.25
C ALA A 16 2.17 10.24 -12.21
N ALA A 17 2.32 8.95 -12.49
CA ALA A 17 1.24 7.97 -12.40
C ALA A 17 0.79 7.78 -10.94
N LEU A 18 1.70 7.68 -9.97
CA LEU A 18 1.35 7.61 -8.54
C LEU A 18 0.54 8.84 -8.10
N ALA A 19 0.96 10.03 -8.52
CA ALA A 19 0.22 11.26 -8.25
C ALA A 19 -1.12 11.31 -9.00
N PHE A 20 -1.19 10.75 -10.21
CA PHE A 20 -2.44 10.62 -10.97
C PHE A 20 -3.43 9.74 -10.21
N LEU A 21 -2.97 8.58 -9.70
CA LEU A 21 -3.82 7.66 -8.96
C LEU A 21 -4.51 8.33 -7.77
N ASP A 22 -3.75 9.08 -6.96
CA ASP A 22 -4.30 9.72 -5.76
C ASP A 22 -5.37 10.78 -6.07
N ARG A 23 -5.39 11.35 -7.29
CA ARG A 23 -6.35 12.38 -7.70
C ARG A 23 -7.52 11.85 -8.52
N GLU A 24 -7.21 11.01 -9.50
CA GLU A 24 -8.17 10.58 -10.53
C GLU A 24 -8.59 9.11 -10.38
N GLY A 25 -7.89 8.35 -9.52
CA GLY A 25 -8.16 6.94 -9.28
C GLY A 25 -7.48 5.98 -10.25
N TRP A 26 -7.51 4.69 -9.88
CA TRP A 26 -6.86 3.60 -10.62
C TRP A 26 -7.46 3.35 -12.00
N ASP A 27 -8.79 3.34 -12.09
CA ASP A 27 -9.49 2.97 -13.32
C ASP A 27 -9.36 4.04 -14.41
N ALA A 28 -9.14 5.31 -14.03
CA ALA A 28 -8.92 6.42 -14.96
C ALA A 28 -7.51 6.44 -15.58
N LEU A 29 -6.56 5.66 -15.05
CA LEU A 29 -5.18 5.68 -15.52
C LEU A 29 -5.08 5.10 -16.93
N THR A 30 -4.76 5.96 -17.90
CA THR A 30 -4.45 5.61 -19.29
C THR A 30 -3.18 6.33 -19.75
N ILE A 31 -2.54 5.84 -20.82
CA ILE A 31 -1.35 6.49 -21.39
C ILE A 31 -1.65 7.91 -21.84
N ASN A 32 -2.82 8.15 -22.45
CA ASN A 32 -3.20 9.47 -22.91
C ASN A 32 -3.50 10.43 -21.75
N ALA A 33 -4.22 9.98 -20.72
CA ALA A 33 -4.49 10.81 -19.54
C ALA A 33 -3.19 11.20 -18.83
N LEU A 34 -2.26 10.26 -18.68
CA LEU A 34 -0.96 10.53 -18.07
C LEU A 34 -0.08 11.44 -18.94
N ALA A 35 -0.09 11.27 -20.26
CA ALA A 35 0.63 12.14 -21.18
C ALA A 35 0.14 13.60 -21.09
N THR A 36 -1.19 13.79 -21.03
CA THR A 36 -1.81 15.10 -20.82
C THR A 36 -1.35 15.74 -19.50
N GLN A 37 -1.34 14.99 -18.39
CA GLN A 37 -0.82 15.49 -17.11
C GLN A 37 0.65 15.91 -17.21
N LEU A 38 1.45 15.16 -17.95
CA LEU A 38 2.88 15.42 -18.15
C LEU A 38 3.17 16.53 -19.18
N GLY A 39 2.14 17.11 -19.81
CA GLY A 39 2.31 18.12 -20.86
C GLY A 39 3.01 17.56 -22.11
N THR A 40 2.83 16.27 -22.40
CA THR A 40 3.45 15.57 -23.53
C THR A 40 2.41 14.78 -24.34
N LYS A 41 2.86 14.04 -25.37
CA LYS A 41 2.00 13.23 -26.22
C LYS A 41 2.14 11.75 -25.87
N GLY A 42 1.06 10.97 -26.03
CA GLY A 42 1.05 9.52 -25.77
C GLY A 42 2.25 8.76 -26.38
N PRO A 43 2.62 8.98 -27.66
CA PRO A 43 3.80 8.37 -28.28
C PRO A 43 5.11 8.60 -27.53
N SER A 44 5.27 9.75 -26.86
CA SER A 44 6.49 10.05 -26.09
C SER A 44 6.65 9.17 -24.85
N LEU A 45 5.54 8.73 -24.23
CA LEU A 45 5.57 7.82 -23.08
C LEU A 45 6.04 6.42 -23.50
N TYR A 46 5.66 5.96 -24.69
CA TYR A 46 6.05 4.62 -25.18
C TYR A 46 7.55 4.45 -25.40
N ASN A 47 8.33 5.54 -25.45
CA ASN A 47 9.78 5.48 -25.43
C ASN A 47 10.36 5.01 -24.08
N HIS A 48 9.54 4.97 -23.02
CA HIS A 48 9.95 4.67 -21.64
C HIS A 48 9.11 3.58 -20.97
N VAL A 49 7.88 3.33 -21.45
CA VAL A 49 6.99 2.27 -20.96
C VAL A 49 6.50 1.42 -22.12
N GLN A 50 6.45 0.11 -21.95
CA GLN A 50 6.11 -0.81 -23.06
C GLN A 50 4.61 -0.84 -23.35
N SER A 51 3.79 -0.69 -22.30
CA SER A 51 2.34 -0.71 -22.38
C SER A 51 1.72 -0.06 -21.14
N LEU A 52 0.40 0.13 -21.15
CA LEU A 52 -0.33 0.53 -19.95
C LEU A 52 -0.19 -0.50 -18.82
N GLU A 53 -0.14 -1.78 -19.18
CA GLU A 53 0.00 -2.87 -18.20
C GLU A 53 1.40 -2.87 -17.57
N ASP A 54 2.47 -2.68 -18.36
CA ASP A 54 3.83 -2.51 -17.83
C ASP A 54 3.93 -1.31 -16.86
N LEU A 55 3.27 -0.20 -17.21
CA LEU A 55 3.19 0.96 -16.31
C LEU A 55 2.43 0.63 -15.02
N ARG A 56 1.24 0.04 -15.12
CA ARG A 56 0.41 -0.35 -13.96
C ARG A 56 1.16 -1.33 -13.05
N ARG A 57 1.87 -2.30 -13.63
CA ARG A 57 2.76 -3.23 -12.92
C ARG A 57 3.85 -2.49 -12.17
N THR A 58 4.57 -1.61 -12.83
CA THR A 58 5.66 -0.85 -12.22
C THR A 58 5.15 0.05 -11.08
N VAL A 59 3.98 0.66 -11.26
CA VAL A 59 3.30 1.48 -10.24
C VAL A 59 2.93 0.63 -9.03
N ARG A 60 2.30 -0.54 -9.21
CA ARG A 60 1.98 -1.46 -8.10
C ARG A 60 3.23 -1.88 -7.33
N MET A 61 4.28 -2.27 -8.04
CA MET A 61 5.55 -2.64 -7.40
C MET A 61 6.17 -1.48 -6.63
N ARG A 62 6.02 -0.23 -7.11
CA ARG A 62 6.46 0.95 -6.37
C ARG A 62 5.61 1.19 -5.13
N VAL A 63 4.29 1.07 -5.21
CA VAL A 63 3.39 1.18 -4.06
C VAL A 63 3.73 0.15 -2.97
N ILE A 64 3.96 -1.12 -3.34
CA ILE A 64 4.37 -2.16 -2.39
C ILE A 64 5.66 -1.77 -1.67
N ARG A 65 6.68 -1.33 -2.41
CA ARG A 65 7.95 -0.88 -1.82
C ARG A 65 7.77 0.33 -0.91
N ASP A 66 6.93 1.28 -1.29
CA ASP A 66 6.63 2.46 -0.48
C ASP A 66 5.96 2.05 0.84
N ILE A 67 4.98 1.13 0.80
CA ILE A 67 4.31 0.58 2.00
C ILE A 67 5.30 -0.20 2.88
N ILE A 68 6.11 -1.10 2.30
CA ILE A 68 7.13 -1.86 3.03
C ILE A 68 8.12 -0.92 3.70
N GLY A 69 8.64 0.07 2.96
CA GLY A 69 9.59 1.04 3.47
C GLY A 69 9.01 1.86 4.63
N MET A 70 7.78 2.34 4.48
CA MET A 70 7.05 3.04 5.55
C MET A 70 6.89 2.16 6.78
N LEU A 71 6.38 0.94 6.62
CA LEU A 71 6.13 0.02 7.73
C LEU A 71 7.42 -0.37 8.46
N ASN A 72 8.50 -0.65 7.72
CA ASN A 72 9.81 -0.91 8.32
C ASN A 72 10.31 0.31 9.11
N ALA A 73 10.21 1.52 8.54
CA ALA A 73 10.68 2.74 9.20
C ALA A 73 9.94 3.04 10.50
N VAL A 74 8.61 2.88 10.51
CA VAL A 74 7.83 3.12 11.74
C VAL A 74 7.94 1.96 12.74
N GLY A 75 8.21 0.73 12.27
CA GLY A 75 8.41 -0.44 13.12
C GLY A 75 9.81 -0.53 13.73
N ASP A 76 10.80 0.18 13.19
CA ASP A 76 12.18 0.09 13.64
C ASP A 76 12.33 0.42 15.14
N GLY A 77 13.07 -0.44 15.84
CA GLY A 77 13.27 -0.37 17.29
C GLY A 77 12.03 -0.65 18.16
N ARG A 78 10.85 -0.89 17.57
CA ARG A 78 9.62 -1.19 18.31
C ARG A 78 9.40 -2.69 18.44
N THR A 79 8.66 -3.08 19.46
CA THR A 79 8.28 -4.47 19.70
C THR A 79 6.84 -4.56 20.17
N ARG A 80 6.27 -5.77 20.05
CA ARG A 80 4.95 -6.14 20.54
C ARG A 80 3.87 -5.10 20.20
N ASP A 81 3.06 -4.70 21.18
CA ASP A 81 1.90 -3.85 21.03
C ASP A 81 2.26 -2.51 20.38
N ASP A 82 3.39 -1.91 20.78
CA ASP A 82 3.87 -0.64 20.22
C ASP A 82 4.17 -0.76 18.72
N ALA A 83 4.83 -1.84 18.30
CA ALA A 83 5.11 -2.09 16.89
C ALA A 83 3.81 -2.27 16.09
N VAL A 84 2.91 -3.16 16.53
CA VAL A 84 1.68 -3.45 15.77
C VAL A 84 0.72 -2.27 15.72
N VAL A 85 0.57 -1.51 16.80
CA VAL A 85 -0.29 -0.31 16.84
C VAL A 85 0.28 0.79 15.96
N THR A 86 1.58 1.05 16.03
CA THR A 86 2.23 2.08 15.20
C THR A 86 2.14 1.71 13.72
N MET A 87 2.43 0.46 13.36
CA MET A 87 2.35 -0.02 11.98
C MET A 87 0.91 -0.02 11.43
N ALA A 88 -0.07 -0.45 12.23
CA ALA A 88 -1.49 -0.39 11.87
C ALA A 88 -1.94 1.06 11.61
N SER A 89 -1.55 1.99 12.48
CA SER A 89 -1.85 3.41 12.34
C SER A 89 -1.21 4.01 11.08
N ALA A 90 0.03 3.63 10.77
CA ALA A 90 0.70 4.04 9.53
C ALA A 90 0.00 3.48 8.28
N TYR A 91 -0.45 2.22 8.31
CA TYR A 91 -1.21 1.62 7.22
C TYR A 91 -2.56 2.34 6.98
N ARG A 92 -3.32 2.62 8.04
CA ARG A 92 -4.57 3.38 7.97
C ARG A 92 -4.33 4.80 7.44
N SER A 93 -3.31 5.49 7.97
CA SER A 93 -2.94 6.83 7.51
C SER A 93 -2.54 6.83 6.02
N TYR A 94 -1.77 5.85 5.57
CA TYR A 94 -1.39 5.71 4.15
C TYR A 94 -2.62 5.62 3.24
N ALA A 95 -3.63 4.84 3.64
CA ALA A 95 -4.85 4.67 2.85
C ALA A 95 -5.62 5.99 2.67
N HIS A 96 -5.70 6.81 3.72
CA HIS A 96 -6.37 8.12 3.67
C HIS A 96 -5.60 9.16 2.88
N HIS A 97 -4.27 9.19 3.01
CA HIS A 97 -3.43 10.16 2.30
C HIS A 97 -3.21 9.79 0.83
N HIS A 98 -3.28 8.50 0.50
CA HIS A 98 -3.01 7.96 -0.84
C HIS A 98 -4.09 6.96 -1.29
N PRO A 99 -5.37 7.37 -1.39
CA PRO A 99 -6.48 6.45 -1.67
C PRO A 99 -6.34 5.74 -3.02
N GLY A 100 -5.75 6.41 -4.02
CA GLY A 100 -5.48 5.83 -5.32
C GLY A 100 -4.39 4.76 -5.31
N ARG A 101 -3.28 5.02 -4.60
CA ARG A 101 -2.22 4.01 -4.39
C ARG A 101 -2.70 2.86 -3.54
N TYR A 102 -3.47 3.15 -2.49
CA TYR A 102 -4.10 2.12 -1.67
C TYR A 102 -4.99 1.20 -2.51
N SER A 103 -5.84 1.77 -3.37
CA SER A 103 -6.63 1.00 -4.32
C SER A 103 -5.76 0.20 -5.30
N ALA A 104 -4.60 0.70 -5.71
CA ALA A 104 -3.68 -0.04 -6.58
C ALA A 104 -3.09 -1.28 -5.88
N PHE A 105 -2.77 -1.14 -4.59
CA PHE A 105 -2.25 -2.22 -3.75
C PHE A 105 -3.31 -3.31 -3.51
N THR A 106 -4.53 -2.94 -3.10
CA THR A 106 -5.58 -3.89 -2.73
C THR A 106 -6.21 -4.59 -3.93
N ARG A 107 -6.12 -4.01 -5.13
CA ARG A 107 -6.56 -4.64 -6.40
C ARG A 107 -5.49 -5.49 -7.07
N MET A 108 -4.36 -5.75 -6.42
CA MET A 108 -3.32 -6.60 -6.99
C MET A 108 -3.83 -8.05 -7.09
N PRO A 109 -3.51 -8.80 -8.17
CA PRO A 109 -3.87 -10.21 -8.27
C PRO A 109 -3.00 -11.07 -7.34
N LEU A 110 -3.29 -11.03 -6.05
CA LEU A 110 -2.64 -11.84 -5.03
C LEU A 110 -2.88 -13.32 -5.34
N GLY A 111 -1.83 -14.05 -5.76
CA GLY A 111 -1.91 -15.50 -6.05
C GLY A 111 -2.25 -15.87 -7.50
N GLY A 112 -2.07 -14.96 -8.46
CA GLY A 112 -2.09 -15.30 -9.89
C GLY A 112 -0.79 -15.98 -10.36
N ASP A 113 -0.76 -16.35 -11.65
CA ASP A 113 0.38 -17.05 -12.27
C ASP A 113 1.64 -16.19 -12.47
N ASP A 114 1.64 -14.91 -12.04
CA ASP A 114 2.82 -14.04 -12.09
C ASP A 114 3.67 -14.25 -10.82
N PRO A 115 4.88 -14.84 -10.94
CA PRO A 115 5.72 -15.12 -9.79
C PRO A 115 6.25 -13.85 -9.12
N GLU A 116 6.44 -12.76 -9.87
CA GLU A 116 6.96 -11.50 -9.32
C GLU A 116 5.92 -10.85 -8.40
N TYR A 117 4.64 -10.84 -8.79
CA TYR A 117 3.58 -10.33 -7.92
C TYR A 117 3.39 -11.20 -6.68
N THR A 118 3.47 -12.52 -6.83
CA THR A 118 3.37 -13.44 -5.69
C THR A 118 4.52 -13.22 -4.71
N ALA A 119 5.74 -12.99 -5.19
CA ALA A 119 6.88 -12.64 -4.36
C ALA A 119 6.68 -11.28 -3.65
N ALA A 120 6.30 -10.24 -4.39
CA ALA A 120 6.07 -8.90 -3.84
C ALA A 120 4.97 -8.87 -2.78
N ALA A 121 3.90 -9.64 -2.97
CA ALA A 121 2.82 -9.83 -2.01
C ALA A 121 3.32 -10.44 -0.69
N ARG A 122 4.18 -11.46 -0.80
CA ARG A 122 4.81 -12.09 0.38
C ARG A 122 5.78 -11.14 1.06
N GLU A 123 6.56 -10.39 0.30
CA GLU A 123 7.46 -9.36 0.84
C GLU A 123 6.71 -8.27 1.60
N ALA A 124 5.49 -7.91 1.16
CA ALA A 124 4.64 -6.93 1.85
C ALA A 124 4.26 -7.36 3.28
N ALA A 125 4.25 -8.66 3.57
CA ALA A 125 4.03 -9.16 4.93
C ALA A 125 5.28 -9.08 5.81
N GLY A 126 6.48 -8.95 5.23
CA GLY A 126 7.76 -8.98 5.92
C GLY A 126 7.87 -8.07 7.15
N PRO A 127 7.52 -6.77 7.05
CA PRO A 127 7.54 -5.87 8.21
C PRO A 127 6.65 -6.37 9.36
N VAL A 128 5.43 -6.81 9.03
CA VAL A 128 4.46 -7.29 10.03
C VAL A 128 4.92 -8.60 10.65
N LEU A 129 5.49 -9.51 9.86
CA LEU A 129 6.09 -10.75 10.35
C LEU A 129 7.23 -10.48 11.34
N ALA A 130 8.07 -9.47 11.07
CA ALA A 130 9.13 -9.06 11.98
C ALA A 130 8.57 -8.53 13.31
N ALA A 131 7.49 -7.74 13.28
CA ALA A 131 6.81 -7.30 14.50
C ALA A 131 6.20 -8.48 15.26
N LEU A 132 5.56 -9.42 14.56
CA LEU A 132 4.93 -10.60 15.17
C LEU A 132 5.95 -11.58 15.79
N ALA A 133 7.19 -11.60 15.30
CA ALA A 133 8.26 -12.39 15.91
C ALA A 133 8.52 -12.01 17.39
N SER A 134 8.24 -10.77 17.78
CA SER A 134 8.34 -10.33 19.20
C SER A 134 7.24 -10.90 20.12
N TYR A 135 6.22 -11.54 19.55
CA TYR A 135 5.23 -12.34 20.27
C TYR A 135 5.61 -13.84 20.31
N GLY A 136 6.74 -14.23 19.71
CA GLY A 136 7.16 -15.64 19.60
C GLY A 136 6.53 -16.37 18.40
N LEU A 137 5.79 -15.67 17.54
CA LEU A 137 5.19 -16.25 16.34
C LEU A 137 6.23 -16.41 15.24
N VAL A 138 6.30 -17.60 14.65
CA VAL A 138 7.21 -17.93 13.54
C VAL A 138 6.50 -18.78 12.48
N GLY A 139 7.09 -18.87 11.29
CA GLY A 139 6.59 -19.72 10.20
C GLY A 139 5.16 -19.41 9.81
N ASP A 140 4.38 -20.45 9.53
CA ASP A 140 2.98 -20.33 9.07
C ASP A 140 2.08 -19.62 10.10
N ASN A 141 2.33 -19.79 11.40
CA ASN A 141 1.56 -19.11 12.45
C ASN A 141 1.73 -17.58 12.38
N ALA A 142 2.95 -17.10 12.14
CA ALA A 142 3.20 -15.68 11.94
C ALA A 142 2.54 -15.17 10.65
N PHE A 143 2.56 -15.97 9.57
CA PHE A 143 1.91 -15.62 8.31
C PHE A 143 0.39 -15.54 8.44
N TYR A 144 -0.25 -16.49 9.10
CA TYR A 144 -1.69 -16.46 9.36
C TYR A 144 -2.08 -15.29 10.26
N ALA A 145 -1.29 -15.00 11.29
CA ALA A 145 -1.47 -13.80 12.12
C ALA A 145 -1.34 -12.51 11.29
N ALA A 146 -0.34 -12.40 10.42
CA ALA A 146 -0.18 -11.24 9.53
C ALA A 146 -1.39 -11.07 8.59
N LEU A 147 -1.92 -12.18 8.05
CA LEU A 147 -3.14 -12.16 7.25
C LEU A 147 -4.37 -11.73 8.04
N GLU A 148 -4.51 -12.16 9.30
CA GLU A 148 -5.59 -11.71 10.19
C GLU A 148 -5.52 -10.20 10.45
N PHE A 149 -4.33 -9.69 10.80
CA PHE A 149 -4.11 -8.25 10.95
C PHE A 149 -4.46 -7.51 9.66
N TRP A 150 -3.91 -7.92 8.53
CA TRP A 150 -4.18 -7.25 7.26
C TRP A 150 -5.67 -7.28 6.89
N SER A 151 -6.35 -8.41 7.10
CA SER A 151 -7.78 -8.55 6.82
C SER A 151 -8.62 -7.59 7.68
N ALA A 152 -8.34 -7.52 8.98
CA ALA A 152 -9.05 -6.62 9.89
C ALA A 152 -8.78 -5.15 9.56
N LEU A 153 -7.51 -4.78 9.33
CA LEU A 153 -7.12 -3.42 8.96
C LEU A 153 -7.71 -3.01 7.61
N HIS A 154 -7.66 -3.87 6.61
CA HIS A 154 -8.22 -3.61 5.29
C HIS A 154 -9.73 -3.42 5.36
N GLY A 155 -10.45 -4.31 6.09
CA GLY A 155 -11.89 -4.18 6.29
C GLY A 155 -12.28 -2.89 7.02
N PHE A 156 -11.55 -2.54 8.08
CA PHE A 156 -11.77 -1.28 8.81
C PHE A 156 -11.58 -0.07 7.90
N VAL A 157 -10.43 0.02 7.23
CA VAL A 157 -10.10 1.13 6.33
C VAL A 157 -11.10 1.24 5.18
N LEU A 158 -11.51 0.11 4.60
CA LEU A 158 -12.49 0.10 3.52
C LEU A 158 -13.82 0.70 4.00
N LEU A 159 -14.33 0.27 5.15
CA LEU A 159 -15.58 0.81 5.72
C LEU A 159 -15.43 2.29 6.06
N GLU A 160 -14.31 2.68 6.67
CA GLU A 160 -14.04 4.07 7.00
C GLU A 160 -14.04 4.96 5.74
N MET A 161 -13.41 4.50 4.65
CA MET A 161 -13.36 5.23 3.37
C MET A 161 -14.72 5.34 2.66
N THR A 162 -15.75 4.56 3.04
CA THR A 162 -17.10 4.73 2.48
C THR A 162 -17.96 5.76 3.22
N GLY A 163 -17.46 6.31 4.33
CA GLY A 163 -18.19 7.24 5.19
C GLY A 163 -19.21 6.57 6.12
N VAL A 164 -19.30 5.24 6.14
CA VAL A 164 -20.25 4.52 7.02
C VAL A 164 -19.95 4.71 8.51
N MET A 165 -18.74 5.20 8.84
CA MET A 165 -18.25 5.41 10.19
C MET A 165 -18.16 6.91 10.57
N ASP A 166 -18.74 7.83 9.78
CA ASP A 166 -18.58 9.28 10.00
C ASP A 166 -19.10 9.75 11.38
N ASP A 167 -20.07 9.06 11.97
CA ASP A 167 -20.63 9.34 13.31
C ASP A 167 -19.99 8.50 14.43
N VAL A 168 -18.86 7.83 14.16
CA VAL A 168 -18.14 6.96 15.10
C VAL A 168 -16.82 7.60 15.51
N GLU A 169 -16.42 7.44 16.77
CA GLU A 169 -15.05 7.74 17.23
C GLU A 169 -14.06 6.71 16.68
N THR A 170 -13.74 6.82 15.38
CA THR A 170 -13.01 5.78 14.62
C THR A 170 -11.63 5.50 15.18
N ASP A 171 -10.94 6.50 15.72
CA ASP A 171 -9.62 6.32 16.35
C ASP A 171 -9.66 5.36 17.54
N ALA A 172 -10.64 5.54 18.44
CA ALA A 172 -10.81 4.67 19.60
C ALA A 172 -11.15 3.24 19.17
N VAL A 173 -12.09 3.09 18.22
CA VAL A 173 -12.50 1.76 17.72
C VAL A 173 -11.34 1.06 17.02
N PHE A 174 -10.55 1.79 16.23
CA PHE A 174 -9.39 1.26 15.53
C PHE A 174 -8.33 0.76 16.50
N THR A 175 -7.92 1.59 17.46
CA THR A 175 -6.93 1.21 18.47
C THR A 175 -7.38 0.00 19.28
N ASP A 176 -8.64 -0.02 19.73
CA ASP A 176 -9.21 -1.16 20.46
C ASP A 176 -9.19 -2.45 19.63
N MET A 177 -9.54 -2.37 18.34
CA MET A 177 -9.50 -3.52 17.43
C MET A 177 -8.07 -4.07 17.32
N VAL A 178 -7.08 -3.20 17.09
CA VAL A 178 -5.68 -3.61 16.94
C VAL A 178 -5.15 -4.23 18.23
N LEU A 179 -5.43 -3.64 19.40
CA LEU A 179 -4.99 -4.18 20.69
C LEU A 179 -5.66 -5.52 21.02
N ARG A 180 -6.93 -5.71 20.66
CA ARG A 180 -7.60 -7.02 20.85
C ARG A 180 -7.00 -8.11 19.96
N LEU A 181 -6.60 -7.77 18.73
CA LEU A 181 -5.86 -8.69 17.85
C LEU A 181 -4.49 -9.02 18.44
N ALA A 182 -3.75 -8.01 18.90
CA ALA A 182 -2.44 -8.14 19.55
C ALA A 182 -2.50 -9.05 20.79
N ALA A 183 -3.44 -8.80 21.69
CA ALA A 183 -3.67 -9.64 22.87
C ALA A 183 -4.07 -11.09 22.51
N GLY A 184 -4.67 -11.30 21.34
CA GLY A 184 -4.93 -12.64 20.80
C GLY A 184 -3.66 -13.40 20.43
N MET A 185 -2.60 -12.69 20.01
CA MET A 185 -1.32 -13.28 19.63
C MET A 185 -0.53 -13.82 20.81
N GLU A 186 -0.69 -13.22 22.00
CA GLU A 186 -0.03 -13.70 23.22
C GLU A 186 -0.48 -15.10 23.68
N ARG A 187 -1.64 -15.56 23.19
CA ARG A 187 -2.24 -16.85 23.55
C ARG A 187 -2.03 -17.94 22.49
N ARG A 188 -1.29 -17.64 21.42
CA ARG A 188 -1.03 -18.57 20.31
C ARG A 188 0.23 -19.40 20.50
#